data_AF-A0A7K3ZXL5-F1
#
_entry.id   AF-A0A7K3ZXL5-F1
#
_cell.length_a   1.000
_cell.length_b   1.000
_cell.length_c   1.000
_cell.angle_alpha   90.00
_cell.angle_beta   90.00
_cell.angle_gamma   90.00
#
_symmetry.space_group_name_H-M   'P 1'
#
loop_
_entity.id
_entity.type
_entity.pdbx_description
1 polymer ?
#
loop_
_entity_poly.entity_id
_entity_poly.type
_entity_poly.pdbx_seq_one_letter_code
_entity_poly.pdbx_strand_id
1 'polypeptide(L)'
;MPVTFEPHKRLETLEDYLNRIHTNLPLEEIRIQLLRCRIVGYSLAAEINEPAYSRDYIDQLFRRIYQSLSEKYGQEIVDPYLDPCASQYQILDELKSYLSTDMGERFMIFVRSKFKQAFVPTLRLLTDLCRKEDKYSWEEVKAELQEIMQEMDVDVTWVECEERLERYMKKIKPIMDLE
;
A
#
# COMPACT_ATOMS: atom_id res chain seq x y z
N MET A 1 -16.68 -24.73 -8.91
CA MET A 1 -15.51 -24.76 -8.00
C MET A 1 -14.74 -23.47 -8.21
N PRO A 2 -14.55 -22.62 -7.19
CA PRO A 2 -13.70 -21.45 -7.36
C PRO A 2 -12.28 -21.94 -7.62
N VAL A 3 -11.64 -21.45 -8.68
CA VAL A 3 -10.23 -21.71 -8.96
C VAL A 3 -9.41 -20.97 -7.92
N THR A 4 -9.17 -21.60 -6.76
CA THR A 4 -8.21 -21.13 -5.79
C THR A 4 -6.82 -21.38 -6.37
N PHE A 5 -6.25 -20.38 -7.03
CA PHE A 5 -4.84 -20.39 -7.39
C PHE A 5 -4.01 -20.51 -6.11
N GLU A 6 -3.09 -21.46 -6.10
CA GLU A 6 -2.19 -21.72 -4.99
C GLU A 6 -1.45 -20.43 -4.58
N PRO A 7 -1.36 -20.10 -3.27
CA PRO A 7 -0.72 -18.88 -2.78
C PRO A 7 0.70 -18.65 -3.31
N HIS A 8 1.50 -19.72 -3.44
CA HIS A 8 2.83 -19.68 -4.05
C HIS A 8 2.79 -19.13 -5.47
N LYS A 9 1.89 -19.64 -6.32
CA LYS A 9 1.79 -19.20 -7.71
C LYS A 9 1.33 -17.75 -7.82
N ARG A 10 0.48 -17.31 -6.89
CA ARG A 10 0.04 -15.91 -6.80
C ARG A 10 1.18 -14.98 -6.39
N LEU A 11 2.08 -15.42 -5.52
CA LEU A 11 3.28 -14.68 -5.14
C LEU A 11 4.29 -14.58 -6.29
N GLU A 12 4.55 -15.68 -6.99
CA GLU A 12 5.37 -15.69 -8.20
C GLU A 12 4.80 -14.73 -9.27
N THR A 13 3.47 -14.76 -9.47
CA THR A 13 2.80 -13.84 -10.40
C THR A 13 2.93 -12.37 -9.96
N LEU A 14 2.91 -12.10 -8.65
CA LEU A 14 3.13 -10.76 -8.11
C LEU A 14 4.56 -10.29 -8.40
N GLU A 15 5.56 -11.15 -8.20
CA GLU A 15 6.96 -10.84 -8.52
C GLU A 15 7.16 -10.53 -10.01
N ASP A 16 6.60 -11.37 -10.89
CA ASP A 16 6.63 -11.15 -12.34
C ASP A 16 5.99 -9.83 -12.74
N TYR A 17 4.84 -9.50 -12.13
CA TYR A 17 4.18 -8.23 -12.34
C TYR A 17 5.04 -7.05 -11.88
N LEU A 18 5.62 -7.12 -10.69
CA LEU A 18 6.47 -6.05 -10.13
C LEU A 18 7.69 -5.79 -11.01
N ASN A 19 8.33 -6.84 -11.53
CA ASN A 19 9.49 -6.71 -12.43
C ASN A 19 9.15 -5.98 -13.75
N ARG A 20 7.88 -5.97 -14.15
CA ARG A 20 7.40 -5.35 -15.39
C ARG A 20 6.50 -4.15 -15.15
N ILE A 21 6.36 -3.69 -13.90
CA ILE A 21 5.36 -2.66 -13.55
C ILE A 21 5.58 -1.36 -14.34
N HIS A 22 6.85 -1.02 -14.57
CA HIS A 22 7.28 0.17 -15.28
C HIS A 22 6.95 0.19 -16.79
N THR A 23 6.57 -0.95 -17.38
CA THR A 23 6.18 -1.00 -18.79
C THR A 23 4.71 -0.67 -19.00
N ASN A 24 3.91 -0.67 -17.93
CA ASN A 24 2.46 -0.72 -18.02
C ASN A 24 1.79 0.55 -17.49
N LEU A 25 2.48 1.36 -16.70
CA LEU A 25 1.91 2.48 -15.94
C LEU A 25 2.85 3.69 -15.90
N PRO A 26 2.31 4.93 -15.80
CA PRO A 26 3.09 6.11 -15.48
C PRO A 26 3.57 6.07 -14.01
N LEU A 27 4.60 6.85 -13.69
CA LEU A 27 5.30 6.78 -12.40
C LEU A 27 4.36 7.04 -11.21
N GLU A 28 3.45 7.99 -11.36
CA GLU A 28 2.46 8.37 -10.34
C GLU A 28 1.56 7.17 -9.99
N GLU A 29 1.09 6.43 -11.00
CA GLU A 29 0.29 5.22 -10.80
C GLU A 29 1.13 4.05 -10.28
N ILE A 30 2.39 3.93 -10.71
CA ILE A 30 3.32 2.91 -10.19
C ILE A 30 3.46 3.06 -8.67
N ARG A 31 3.70 4.27 -8.16
CA ARG A 31 3.88 4.51 -6.72
C ARG A 31 2.69 3.99 -5.91
N ILE A 32 1.47 4.28 -6.38
CA ILE A 32 0.22 3.81 -5.74
C ILE A 32 0.05 2.29 -5.89
N GLN A 33 0.38 1.72 -7.05
CA GLN A 33 0.32 0.27 -7.22
C GLN A 33 1.31 -0.47 -6.34
N LEU A 34 2.50 0.07 -6.10
CA LEU A 34 3.47 -0.56 -5.20
C LEU A 34 2.91 -0.68 -3.79
N LEU A 35 2.19 0.35 -3.30
CA LEU A 35 1.47 0.27 -2.03
C LEU A 35 0.50 -0.91 -2.03
N ARG A 36 -0.41 -0.98 -3.03
CA ARG A 36 -1.37 -2.09 -3.17
C ARG A 36 -0.68 -3.45 -3.22
N CYS A 37 0.35 -3.58 -4.04
CA CYS A 37 1.05 -4.82 -4.28
C CYS A 37 1.77 -5.29 -3.03
N ARG A 38 2.31 -4.38 -2.20
CA ARG A 38 2.95 -4.75 -0.93
C ARG A 38 1.92 -5.29 0.06
N ILE A 39 0.76 -4.65 0.16
CA ILE A 39 -0.37 -5.14 0.96
C ILE A 39 -0.74 -6.57 0.54
N VAL A 40 -0.82 -6.84 -0.77
CA VAL A 40 -1.06 -8.19 -1.31
C VAL A 40 0.10 -9.13 -0.97
N GLY A 41 1.35 -8.69 -1.09
CA GLY A 41 2.55 -9.48 -0.75
C GLY A 41 2.54 -10.00 0.67
N TYR A 42 2.31 -9.12 1.67
CA TYR A 42 2.16 -9.55 3.07
C TYR A 42 0.98 -10.51 3.25
N SER A 43 -0.14 -10.25 2.57
CA SER A 43 -1.31 -11.13 2.61
C SER A 43 -1.00 -12.54 2.07
N LEU A 44 -0.18 -12.66 1.03
CA LEU A 44 0.24 -13.92 0.43
C LEU A 44 1.26 -14.64 1.31
N ALA A 45 2.26 -13.91 1.83
CA ALA A 45 3.22 -14.44 2.80
C ALA A 45 2.50 -15.07 4.01
N ALA A 46 1.49 -14.38 4.54
CA ALA A 46 0.66 -14.90 5.63
C ALA A 46 -0.23 -16.10 5.24
N GLU A 47 -0.67 -16.20 3.98
CA GLU A 47 -1.40 -17.40 3.49
C GLU A 47 -0.48 -18.61 3.36
N ILE A 48 0.75 -18.40 2.87
CA ILE A 48 1.75 -19.44 2.68
C ILE A 48 2.20 -19.97 4.04
N ASN A 49 2.49 -19.06 4.98
CA ASN A 49 2.87 -19.39 6.36
C ASN A 49 4.09 -20.34 6.44
N GLU A 50 5.10 -20.07 5.62
CA GLU A 50 6.38 -20.77 5.63
C GLU A 50 7.52 -19.79 5.94
N PRO A 51 8.58 -20.22 6.66
CA PRO A 51 9.68 -19.32 7.06
C PRO A 51 10.38 -18.60 5.90
N ALA A 52 10.39 -19.19 4.71
CA ALA A 52 11.00 -18.60 3.51
C ALA A 52 10.22 -17.37 3.00
N TYR A 53 8.93 -17.27 3.30
CA TYR A 53 8.03 -16.21 2.84
C TYR A 53 7.60 -15.35 4.02
N SER A 54 8.57 -14.64 4.59
CA SER A 54 8.39 -13.74 5.72
C SER A 54 8.09 -12.29 5.29
N ARG A 55 7.81 -11.42 6.26
CA ARG A 55 7.81 -9.97 6.04
C ARG A 55 9.10 -9.48 5.39
N ASP A 56 10.25 -9.92 5.89
CA ASP A 56 11.56 -9.50 5.37
C ASP A 56 11.74 -9.87 3.90
N TYR A 57 11.25 -11.05 3.49
CA TYR A 57 11.27 -11.46 2.10
C TYR A 57 10.48 -10.48 1.21
N ILE A 58 9.26 -10.11 1.63
CA ILE A 58 8.44 -9.11 0.92
C ILE A 58 9.13 -7.75 0.93
N ASP A 59 9.70 -7.32 2.07
CA ASP A 59 10.38 -6.03 2.18
C ASP A 59 11.60 -5.94 1.26
N GLN A 60 12.39 -7.01 1.15
CA GLN A 60 13.53 -7.09 0.24
C GLN A 60 13.12 -7.14 -1.23
N LEU A 61 12.01 -7.80 -1.56
CA LEU A 61 11.45 -7.75 -2.91
C LEU A 61 11.13 -6.31 -3.30
N PHE A 62 10.35 -5.59 -2.48
CA PHE A 62 9.95 -4.22 -2.80
C PHE A 62 11.13 -3.24 -2.78
N ARG A 63 12.09 -3.39 -1.87
CA ARG A 63 13.30 -2.55 -1.85
C ARG A 63 14.06 -2.61 -3.18
N ARG A 64 14.19 -3.81 -3.76
CA ARG A 64 14.81 -4.00 -5.09
C ARG A 64 14.01 -3.31 -6.19
N ILE A 65 12.67 -3.38 -6.13
CA ILE A 65 11.80 -2.73 -7.11
C ILE A 65 11.91 -1.20 -7.03
N TYR A 66 11.85 -0.61 -5.84
CA TYR A 66 12.03 0.84 -5.65
C TYR A 66 13.40 1.32 -6.16
N GLN A 67 14.47 0.57 -5.88
CA GLN A 67 15.81 0.88 -6.38
C GLN A 67 15.86 0.82 -7.91
N SER A 68 15.35 -0.24 -8.52
CA SER A 68 15.33 -0.41 -9.98
C SER A 68 14.53 0.70 -10.68
N LEU A 69 13.40 1.11 -10.09
CA LEU A 69 12.64 2.24 -10.60
C LEU A 69 13.43 3.54 -10.48
N SER A 70 14.11 3.76 -9.35
CA SER A 70 14.91 4.98 -9.16
C SER A 70 16.01 5.10 -10.23
N GLU A 71 16.72 4.01 -10.50
CA GLU A 71 17.71 3.92 -11.57
C GLU A 71 17.10 4.18 -12.95
N LYS A 72 15.93 3.60 -13.23
CA LYS A 72 15.24 3.75 -14.52
C LYS A 72 14.79 5.18 -14.80
N TYR A 73 14.24 5.85 -13.80
CA TYR A 73 13.67 7.20 -13.96
C TYR A 73 14.68 8.33 -13.65
N GLY A 74 15.90 7.98 -13.21
CA GLY A 74 16.95 8.96 -12.91
C GLY A 74 16.63 9.88 -11.73
N GLN A 75 15.72 9.48 -10.85
CA GLN A 75 15.30 10.21 -9.66
C GLN A 75 15.07 9.24 -8.52
N GLU A 76 15.27 9.69 -7.28
CA GLU A 76 15.03 8.85 -6.10
C GLU A 76 13.52 8.59 -5.92
N ILE A 77 13.14 7.30 -5.91
CA ILE A 77 11.79 6.85 -5.58
C ILE A 77 11.87 6.10 -4.26
N VAL A 78 11.57 6.83 -3.19
CA VAL A 78 11.71 6.34 -1.81
C VAL A 78 10.67 5.26 -1.51
N ASP A 79 11.12 4.18 -0.88
CA ASP A 79 10.26 3.15 -0.30
C ASP A 79 9.61 3.67 1.00
N PRO A 80 8.26 3.80 1.06
CA PRO A 80 7.56 4.34 2.23
C PRO A 80 7.75 3.56 3.54
N TYR A 81 8.18 2.30 3.46
CA TYR A 81 8.37 1.45 4.64
C TYR A 81 9.77 1.61 5.26
N LEU A 82 10.67 2.40 4.64
CA LEU A 82 11.97 2.72 5.22
C LEU A 82 11.87 3.76 6.34
N ASP A 83 10.94 4.71 6.24
CA ASP A 83 10.59 5.63 7.33
C ASP A 83 9.06 5.73 7.45
N PRO A 84 8.41 4.74 8.11
CA PRO A 84 6.95 4.73 8.26
C PRO A 84 6.41 5.99 8.93
N CYS A 85 7.19 6.59 9.83
CA CYS A 85 6.79 7.78 10.55
C CYS A 85 6.73 9.00 9.64
N ALA A 86 7.70 9.21 8.74
CA ALA A 86 7.66 10.32 7.79
C ALA A 86 6.66 10.04 6.66
N SER A 87 6.64 8.81 6.16
CA SER A 87 5.87 8.46 4.97
C SER A 87 4.36 8.49 5.19
N GLN A 88 3.85 8.29 6.41
CA GLN A 88 2.42 8.49 6.68
C GLN A 88 1.98 9.93 6.37
N TYR A 89 2.78 10.93 6.76
CA TYR A 89 2.48 12.34 6.50
C TYR A 89 2.61 12.65 5.02
N GLN A 90 3.68 12.20 4.38
CA GLN A 90 3.92 12.42 2.95
C GLN A 90 2.79 11.86 2.08
N ILE A 91 2.28 10.67 2.40
CA ILE A 91 1.16 10.06 1.66
C ILE A 91 -0.14 10.84 1.88
N LEU A 92 -0.43 11.29 3.11
CA LEU A 92 -1.61 12.11 3.40
C LEU A 92 -1.54 13.47 2.69
N ASP A 93 -0.40 14.13 2.75
CA ASP A 93 -0.16 15.41 2.06
C ASP A 93 -0.26 15.26 0.55
N GLU A 94 0.27 14.17 -0.01
CA GLU A 94 0.16 13.85 -1.43
C GLU A 94 -1.31 13.65 -1.84
N LEU A 95 -2.09 12.90 -1.07
CA LEU A 95 -3.53 12.73 -1.32
C LEU A 95 -4.29 14.06 -1.26
N LYS A 96 -4.02 14.90 -0.26
CA LYS A 96 -4.60 16.25 -0.16
C LYS A 96 -4.20 17.13 -1.34
N SER A 97 -2.96 17.02 -1.81
CA SER A 97 -2.49 17.80 -2.95
C SER A 97 -3.31 17.54 -4.22
N TYR A 98 -3.78 16.30 -4.42
CA TYR A 98 -4.62 15.92 -5.55
C TYR A 98 -6.01 16.59 -5.53
N LEU A 99 -6.49 17.06 -4.38
CA LEU A 99 -7.74 17.82 -4.27
C LEU A 99 -7.61 19.24 -4.81
N SER A 100 -6.39 19.79 -4.74
CA SER A 100 -6.08 21.17 -5.14
C SER A 100 -5.40 21.30 -6.51
N THR A 101 -4.92 20.18 -7.07
CA THR A 101 -4.14 20.13 -8.32
C THR A 101 -4.93 19.38 -9.39
N ASP A 102 -4.97 19.91 -10.62
CA ASP A 102 -5.56 19.16 -11.74
C ASP A 102 -4.64 18.00 -12.16
N MET A 103 -4.97 16.80 -11.70
CA MET A 103 -4.29 15.55 -12.04
C MET A 103 -4.93 14.83 -13.24
N GLY A 104 -6.06 15.34 -13.74
CA GLY A 104 -6.86 14.69 -14.77
C GLY A 104 -7.76 13.55 -14.25
N GLU A 105 -8.98 13.47 -14.81
CA GLU A 105 -10.03 12.58 -14.31
C GLU A 105 -9.66 11.09 -14.33
N ARG A 106 -8.91 10.63 -15.34
CA ARG A 106 -8.48 9.22 -15.43
C ARG A 106 -7.61 8.82 -14.25
N PHE A 107 -6.69 9.68 -13.85
CA PHE A 107 -5.84 9.43 -12.68
C PHE A 107 -6.66 9.50 -11.40
N MET A 108 -7.60 10.44 -11.27
CA MET A 108 -8.46 10.54 -10.09
C MET A 108 -9.35 9.30 -9.92
N ILE A 109 -9.95 8.79 -11.00
CA ILE A 109 -10.67 7.50 -10.99
C ILE A 109 -9.75 6.37 -10.50
N PHE A 110 -8.51 6.36 -10.99
CA PHE A 110 -7.53 5.38 -10.55
C PHE A 110 -7.25 5.49 -9.04
N VAL A 111 -6.98 6.68 -8.52
CA VAL A 111 -6.71 6.94 -7.09
C VAL A 111 -7.91 6.50 -6.22
N ARG A 112 -9.12 6.94 -6.57
CA ARG A 112 -10.38 6.54 -5.90
C ARG A 112 -10.51 5.01 -5.85
N SER A 113 -10.23 4.32 -6.96
CA SER A 113 -10.28 2.86 -7.03
C SER A 113 -9.30 2.15 -6.09
N LYS A 114 -8.22 2.83 -5.67
CA LYS A 114 -7.16 2.28 -4.82
C LYS A 114 -7.32 2.60 -3.34
N PHE A 115 -8.23 3.49 -2.95
CA PHE A 115 -8.42 3.90 -1.55
C PHE A 115 -8.56 2.72 -0.58
N LYS A 116 -9.58 1.88 -0.81
CA LYS A 116 -9.86 0.69 0.01
C LYS A 116 -8.78 -0.40 -0.07
N GLN A 117 -8.00 -0.45 -1.16
CA GLN A 117 -7.07 -1.55 -1.43
C GLN A 117 -5.61 -1.24 -1.11
N ALA A 118 -5.23 0.03 -1.12
CA ALA A 118 -3.86 0.51 -0.97
C ALA A 118 -3.76 1.52 0.17
N PHE A 119 -4.41 2.68 0.07
CA PHE A 119 -4.16 3.80 0.97
C PHE A 119 -4.53 3.49 2.42
N VAL A 120 -5.77 3.05 2.68
CA VAL A 120 -6.24 2.70 4.03
C VAL A 120 -5.35 1.65 4.71
N PRO A 121 -5.11 0.45 4.12
CA PRO A 121 -4.27 -0.56 4.76
C PRO A 121 -2.80 -0.16 4.85
N THR A 122 -2.28 0.62 3.89
CA THR A 122 -0.90 1.11 3.96
C THR A 122 -0.73 2.07 5.12
N LEU A 123 -1.57 3.09 5.21
CA LEU A 123 -1.47 4.09 6.27
C LEU A 123 -1.67 3.46 7.65
N ARG A 124 -2.60 2.50 7.78
CA ARG A 124 -2.73 1.73 9.01
C ARG A 124 -1.41 1.06 9.41
N LEU A 125 -0.78 0.37 8.46
CA LEU A 125 0.49 -0.31 8.71
C LEU A 125 1.62 0.66 9.05
N LEU A 126 1.74 1.78 8.33
CA LEU A 126 2.78 2.77 8.61
C LEU A 126 2.60 3.37 10.01
N THR A 127 1.36 3.63 10.43
CA THR A 127 1.05 4.10 11.78
C THR A 127 1.42 3.07 12.86
N ASP A 128 1.08 1.79 12.64
CA ASP A 128 1.43 0.71 13.59
C ASP A 128 2.95 0.47 13.64
N LEU A 129 3.65 0.58 12.50
CA LEU A 129 5.10 0.39 12.40
C LEU A 129 5.92 1.59 12.88
N CYS A 130 5.34 2.79 12.89
CA CYS A 130 6.03 3.97 13.39
C CYS A 130 6.27 3.87 14.91
N ARG A 131 7.52 4.04 15.35
CA ARG A 131 7.92 3.92 16.77
C ARG A 131 8.21 5.26 17.47
N LYS A 132 7.97 6.40 16.80
CA LYS A 132 8.15 7.73 17.41
C LYS A 132 7.05 7.98 18.45
N GLU A 133 7.38 8.69 19.53
CA GLU A 133 6.44 9.06 20.59
C GLU A 133 5.40 10.08 20.09
N ASP A 134 5.85 11.11 19.37
CA ASP A 134 4.99 12.17 18.81
C ASP A 134 4.42 11.81 17.41
N LYS A 135 3.99 10.57 17.22
CA LYS A 135 3.40 10.11 15.95
C LYS A 135 1.89 10.36 15.91
N TYR A 136 1.34 10.49 14.70
CA TYR A 136 -0.12 10.38 14.54
C TYR A 136 -0.60 9.02 15.05
N SER A 137 -1.65 9.09 15.87
CA SER A 137 -2.47 7.95 16.21
C SER A 137 -3.25 7.47 15.00
N TRP A 138 -3.71 6.21 15.03
CA TRP A 138 -4.57 5.71 13.97
C TRP A 138 -5.87 6.50 13.84
N GLU A 139 -6.42 7.01 14.94
CA GLU A 139 -7.66 7.80 14.90
C GLU A 139 -7.46 9.14 14.18
N GLU A 140 -6.30 9.79 14.35
CA GLU A 140 -5.95 11.01 13.60
C GLU A 140 -5.81 10.71 12.10
N VAL A 141 -5.07 9.65 11.74
CA VAL A 141 -4.92 9.22 10.33
C VAL A 141 -6.27 8.83 9.73
N LYS A 142 -7.14 8.18 10.49
CA LYS A 142 -8.49 7.80 10.09
C LYS A 142 -9.35 9.03 9.79
N ALA A 143 -9.35 10.04 10.67
CA ALA A 143 -10.13 11.26 10.46
C ALA A 143 -9.71 11.95 9.15
N GLU A 144 -8.40 12.07 8.94
CA GLU A 144 -7.82 12.63 7.71
C GLU A 144 -8.23 11.83 6.46
N LEU A 145 -8.18 10.50 6.53
CA LEU A 145 -8.60 9.65 5.41
C LEU A 145 -10.09 9.76 5.10
N GLN A 146 -10.93 9.91 6.13
CA GLN A 146 -12.38 10.08 5.94
C GLN A 146 -12.71 11.41 5.24
N GLU A 147 -12.05 12.49 5.64
CA GLU A 147 -12.17 13.81 5.00
C GLU A 147 -11.73 13.75 3.53
N ILE A 148 -10.54 13.19 3.26
CA ILE A 148 -10.03 13.02 1.90
C ILE A 148 -10.99 12.15 1.07
N MET A 149 -11.49 11.04 1.60
CA MET A 149 -12.44 10.17 0.87
C MET A 149 -13.71 10.91 0.46
N GLN A 150 -14.23 11.76 1.36
CA GLN A 150 -15.41 12.56 1.10
C GLN A 150 -15.15 13.61 0.02
N GLU A 151 -14.04 14.35 0.13
CA GLU A 151 -13.69 15.39 -0.84
C GLU A 151 -13.33 14.83 -2.22
N MET A 152 -12.68 13.66 -2.25
CA MET A 152 -12.33 12.98 -3.50
C MET A 152 -13.51 12.26 -4.16
N ASP A 153 -14.68 12.18 -3.52
CA ASP A 153 -15.83 11.38 -3.98
C ASP A 153 -15.47 9.91 -4.24
N VAL A 154 -14.89 9.25 -3.23
CA VAL A 154 -14.51 7.84 -3.30
C VAL A 154 -15.77 6.95 -3.25
N ASP A 155 -15.95 6.09 -4.26
CA ASP A 155 -17.14 5.23 -4.46
C ASP A 155 -17.44 4.18 -3.36
N VAL A 156 -16.67 4.14 -2.27
CA VAL A 156 -16.83 3.15 -1.20
C VAL A 156 -16.97 3.83 0.15
N THR A 157 -17.78 3.24 1.02
CA THR A 157 -18.01 3.77 2.35
C THR A 157 -16.81 3.50 3.28
N TRP A 158 -16.63 4.33 4.30
CA TRP A 158 -15.62 4.09 5.33
C TRP A 158 -15.83 2.73 6.03
N VAL A 159 -17.07 2.33 6.27
CA VAL A 159 -17.42 1.05 6.89
C VAL A 159 -16.87 -0.12 6.07
N GLU A 160 -17.02 -0.10 4.74
CA GLU A 160 -16.43 -1.14 3.88
C GLU A 160 -14.90 -1.15 3.92
N CYS A 161 -14.28 0.03 4.07
CA CYS A 161 -12.83 0.13 4.26
C CYS A 161 -12.40 -0.51 5.57
N GLU A 162 -13.10 -0.24 6.68
CA GLU A 162 -12.83 -0.83 7.99
C GLU A 162 -13.01 -2.36 7.99
N GLU A 163 -14.13 -2.87 7.49
CA GLU A 163 -14.36 -4.33 7.42
C GLU A 163 -13.28 -5.06 6.60
N ARG A 164 -12.79 -4.42 5.53
CA ARG A 164 -11.67 -4.96 4.75
C ARG A 164 -10.37 -4.87 5.54
N LEU A 165 -10.11 -3.73 6.19
CA LEU A 165 -8.90 -3.49 6.97
C LEU A 165 -8.80 -4.48 8.12
N GLU A 166 -9.86 -4.71 8.88
CA GLU A 166 -9.88 -5.66 9.99
C GLU A 166 -9.54 -7.08 9.53
N ARG A 167 -10.18 -7.55 8.45
CA ARG A 167 -9.88 -8.85 7.83
C ARG A 167 -8.42 -8.94 7.38
N TYR A 168 -7.90 -7.86 6.80
CA TYR A 168 -6.51 -7.78 6.38
C TYR A 168 -5.57 -7.85 7.58
N MET A 169 -5.73 -6.98 8.58
CA MET A 169 -4.88 -6.89 9.77
C MET A 169 -4.88 -8.21 10.55
N LYS A 170 -6.06 -8.81 10.78
CA LYS A 170 -6.17 -10.12 11.44
C LYS A 170 -5.30 -11.19 10.76
N LYS A 171 -5.21 -11.13 9.44
CA LYS A 171 -4.47 -12.10 8.63
C LYS A 171 -2.96 -11.86 8.68
N ILE A 172 -2.51 -10.61 8.61
CA ILE A 172 -1.08 -10.29 8.49
C ILE A 172 -0.38 -10.04 9.83
N LYS A 173 -1.11 -9.77 10.92
CA LYS A 173 -0.55 -9.59 12.28
C LYS A 173 0.53 -10.61 12.64
N PRO A 174 0.34 -11.95 12.40
CA PRO A 174 1.33 -12.96 12.76
C PRO A 174 2.70 -12.81 12.09
N ILE A 175 2.77 -12.19 10.90
CA ILE A 175 4.03 -12.03 10.17
C ILE A 175 4.62 -10.63 10.30
N MET A 176 3.87 -9.69 10.88
CA MET A 176 4.29 -8.28 11.00
C MET A 176 4.86 -7.93 12.38
N ASP A 177 4.87 -8.89 13.31
CA ASP A 177 5.24 -8.70 14.73
C ASP A 177 4.43 -7.55 15.38
N LEU A 178 3.14 -7.47 15.04
CA LEU A 178 2.21 -6.49 15.60
C LEU A 178 1.31 -7.18 16.64
N GLU A 179 1.26 -6.62 17.85
CA GLU A 179 0.36 -7.08 18.93
C GLU A 179 -1.12 -6.77 18.62
#